data_AF-A0A838QPX4-F1
#
_entry.id   AF-A0A838QPX4-F1
#
_cell.length_a   1.000
_cell.length_b   1.000
_cell.length_c   1.000
_cell.angle_alpha   90.00
_cell.angle_beta   90.00
_cell.angle_gamma   90.00
#
_symmetry.space_group_name_H-M   'P 1'
#
loop_
_entity.id
_entity.type
_entity.pdbx_description
1 polymer ?
#
loop_
_entity_poly.entity_id
_entity_poly.type
_entity_poly.pdbx_seq_one_letter_code
_entity_poly.pdbx_strand_id
1 'polypeptide(L)'
;MAAIVHPLLSLLASLTRQELARQVTYLKAENAILRSKLPDRIMLSNQERRRLVRHGKKLGPRIRELISIVSYSTFRRWVRALEEAATRPETICRRSARRTIRRRWI
;
A
#
# COMPACT_ATOMS: atom_id res chain seq x y z
N MET A 1 36.64 -18.25 -17.43
CA MET A 1 35.20 -18.07 -17.79
C MET A 1 34.43 -17.20 -16.79
N ALA A 2 34.59 -17.33 -15.46
CA ALA A 2 33.85 -16.54 -14.46
C ALA A 2 34.13 -15.02 -14.46
N ALA A 3 35.32 -14.59 -14.91
CA ALA A 3 35.73 -13.19 -14.84
C ALA A 3 34.98 -12.24 -15.81
N ILE A 4 34.42 -12.75 -16.91
CA ILE A 4 33.78 -11.94 -17.97
C ILE A 4 32.26 -11.91 -17.81
N VAL A 5 31.67 -12.96 -17.23
CA VAL A 5 30.22 -13.01 -16.97
C VAL A 5 29.78 -11.97 -15.93
N HIS A 6 30.57 -11.75 -14.87
CA HIS A 6 30.27 -10.74 -13.85
C HIS A 6 30.15 -9.30 -14.38
N PRO A 7 31.12 -8.75 -15.16
CA PRO A 7 31.00 -7.40 -15.71
C PRO A 7 29.86 -7.27 -16.72
N LEU A 8 29.58 -8.32 -17.51
CA LEU A 8 28.47 -8.31 -18.46
C LEU A 8 27.11 -8.31 -17.75
N LEU A 9 26.94 -9.13 -16.70
CA LEU A 9 25.76 -9.14 -15.84
C LEU A 9 25.57 -7.78 -15.13
N SER A 10 26.66 -7.16 -14.67
CA SER A 10 26.62 -5.83 -14.04
C SER A 10 26.19 -4.75 -15.02
N LEU A 11 26.72 -4.77 -16.25
CA LEU A 11 26.32 -3.87 -17.32
C LEU A 11 24.84 -4.03 -17.67
N LEU A 12 24.37 -5.25 -17.88
CA LEU A 12 22.94 -5.53 -18.14
C LEU A 12 22.06 -5.07 -16.97
N ALA A 13 22.47 -5.33 -15.73
CA ALA A 13 21.76 -4.85 -14.55
C ALA A 13 21.76 -3.31 -14.45
N SER A 14 22.80 -2.62 -14.92
CA SER A 14 22.84 -1.16 -14.95
C SER A 14 21.90 -0.59 -16.03
N LEU A 15 21.89 -1.17 -17.23
CA LEU A 15 21.03 -0.75 -18.34
C LEU A 15 19.55 -0.96 -18.01
N THR A 16 19.21 -2.11 -17.44
CA THR A 16 17.84 -2.40 -16.98
C THR A 16 17.39 -1.46 -15.85
N ARG A 17 18.27 -1.12 -14.90
CA ARG A 17 17.97 -0.13 -13.85
C ARG A 17 17.73 1.27 -14.41
N GLN A 18 18.52 1.69 -15.40
CA GLN A 18 18.34 2.98 -16.07
C GLN A 18 17.00 3.02 -16.83
N GLU A 19 16.66 1.95 -17.55
CA GLU A 19 15.38 1.86 -18.25
C GLU A 19 14.19 1.90 -17.29
N LEU A 20 14.23 1.15 -16.20
CA LEU A 20 13.23 1.22 -15.14
C LEU A 20 13.12 2.61 -14.52
N ALA A 21 14.24 3.31 -14.32
CA ALA A 21 14.22 4.68 -13.81
C ALA A 21 13.54 5.66 -14.78
N ARG A 22 13.76 5.51 -16.10
CA ARG A 22 13.07 6.29 -17.13
C ARG A 22 11.56 6.06 -17.10
N GLN A 23 11.13 4.81 -17.05
CA GLN A 23 9.71 4.45 -16.96
C GLN A 23 9.06 5.01 -15.69
N VAL A 24 9.71 4.90 -14.53
CA VAL A 24 9.20 5.47 -13.28
C VAL A 24 9.09 6.99 -13.37
N THR A 25 10.05 7.66 -14.01
CA THR A 25 10.03 9.12 -14.18
C THR A 25 8.86 9.54 -15.07
N TYR A 26 8.64 8.84 -16.19
CA TYR A 26 7.49 9.07 -17.06
C TYR A 26 6.17 8.86 -16.31
N LEU A 27 6.02 7.74 -15.60
CA LEU A 27 4.80 7.44 -14.83
C LEU A 27 4.57 8.46 -13.71
N LYS A 28 5.61 9.03 -13.10
CA LYS A 28 5.47 10.12 -12.12
C LYS A 28 4.91 11.38 -12.77
N ALA A 29 5.42 11.75 -13.95
CA ALA A 29 4.95 12.91 -14.71
C ALA A 29 3.49 12.72 -15.16
N GLU A 30 3.16 11.56 -15.73
CA GLU A 30 1.80 11.22 -16.13
C GLU A 30 0.85 11.23 -14.94
N ASN A 31 1.22 10.65 -13.79
CA ASN A 31 0.41 10.71 -12.57
C ASN A 31 0.22 12.14 -12.04
N ALA A 32 1.16 13.07 -12.29
CA ALA A 32 0.98 14.47 -11.93
C ALA A 32 -0.05 15.16 -12.84
N ILE A 33 0.01 14.87 -14.15
CA ILE A 33 -0.96 15.37 -15.14
C ILE A 33 -2.35 14.81 -14.87
N LEU A 34 -2.46 13.51 -14.60
CA LEU A 34 -3.75 12.89 -14.28
C LEU A 34 -4.35 13.55 -13.03
N ARG A 35 -3.55 13.79 -12.00
CA ARG A 35 -4.04 14.44 -10.77
C ARG A 35 -4.57 15.86 -10.99
N SER A 36 -4.02 16.64 -11.92
CA SER A 36 -4.56 17.96 -12.23
C SER A 36 -5.92 17.90 -12.95
N LYS A 37 -6.28 16.73 -13.49
CA LYS A 37 -7.57 16.48 -14.13
C LYS A 37 -8.60 15.84 -13.19
N LEU A 38 -8.20 15.37 -12.01
CA LEU A 38 -9.11 14.75 -11.05
C LEU A 38 -9.88 15.80 -10.23
N PRO A 39 -11.11 15.48 -9.77
CA PRO A 39 -11.88 16.36 -8.91
C PRO A 39 -11.26 16.45 -7.50
N ASP A 40 -11.52 17.57 -6.80
CA ASP A 40 -10.94 17.88 -5.48
C ASP A 40 -11.23 16.84 -4.39
N ARG A 41 -12.34 16.09 -4.51
CA ARG A 41 -12.74 15.07 -3.53
C ARG A 41 -12.84 13.70 -4.18
N ILE A 42 -11.90 12.83 -3.83
CA ILE A 42 -11.88 11.42 -4.28
C ILE A 42 -12.37 10.52 -3.13
N MET A 43 -13.53 9.89 -3.32
CA MET A 43 -14.02 8.87 -2.39
C MET A 43 -13.36 7.54 -2.69
N LEU A 44 -12.38 7.16 -1.85
CA LEU A 44 -11.69 5.87 -1.98
C LEU A 44 -12.52 4.75 -1.35
N SER A 45 -12.78 3.71 -2.14
CA SER A 45 -13.37 2.44 -1.71
C SER A 45 -12.43 1.67 -0.78
N ASN A 46 -13.00 0.85 0.10
CA ASN A 46 -12.22 0.01 1.02
C ASN A 46 -11.24 -0.92 0.30
N GLN A 47 -11.57 -1.38 -0.91
CA GLN A 47 -10.68 -2.21 -1.72
C GLN A 47 -9.45 -1.41 -2.20
N GLU A 48 -9.65 -0.17 -2.64
CA GLU A 48 -8.58 0.72 -3.09
C GLU A 48 -7.65 1.09 -1.93
N ARG A 49 -8.21 1.40 -0.76
CA ARG A 49 -7.45 1.64 0.47
C ARG A 49 -6.54 0.47 0.82
N ARG A 50 -7.06 -0.76 0.75
CA ARG A 50 -6.28 -1.99 1.00
C ARG A 50 -5.17 -2.19 -0.04
N ARG A 51 -5.43 -1.91 -1.32
CA ARG A 51 -4.39 -1.96 -2.37
C ARG A 51 -3.28 -0.96 -2.07
N LEU A 52 -3.62 0.29 -1.76
CA LEU A 52 -2.65 1.33 -1.40
C LEU A 52 -1.79 0.91 -0.20
N VAL A 53 -2.41 0.40 0.87
CA VAL A 53 -1.67 -0.08 2.05
C VAL A 53 -0.73 -1.24 1.73
N ARG A 54 -1.17 -2.20 0.92
CA ARG A 54 -0.36 -3.38 0.54
C ARG A 54 0.90 -2.99 -0.24
N HIS A 55 0.77 -2.10 -1.21
CA HIS A 55 1.92 -1.62 -1.98
C HIS A 55 2.78 -0.64 -1.17
N GLY A 56 2.13 0.24 -0.40
CA GLY A 56 2.80 1.24 0.41
C GLY A 56 3.64 0.67 1.55
N LYS A 57 3.20 -0.43 2.19
CA LYS A 57 3.96 -1.09 3.26
C LYS A 57 5.34 -1.59 2.77
N LYS A 58 5.45 -2.01 1.51
CA LYS A 58 6.72 -2.48 0.91
C LYS A 58 7.71 -1.35 0.63
N LEU A 59 7.22 -0.12 0.46
CA LEU A 59 8.04 1.06 0.15
C LEU A 59 8.65 1.71 1.41
N GLY A 60 8.12 1.39 2.60
CA GLY A 60 8.63 1.88 3.88
C GLY A 60 8.58 3.42 3.99
N PRO A 61 9.60 4.08 4.57
CA PRO A 61 9.59 5.52 4.81
C PRO A 61 9.62 6.36 3.53
N ARG A 62 10.10 5.81 2.42
CA ARG A 62 10.17 6.50 1.10
C ARG A 62 8.79 6.78 0.51
N ILE A 63 7.73 6.19 1.07
CA ILE A 63 6.35 6.47 0.63
C ILE A 63 5.95 7.94 0.83
N ARG A 64 6.61 8.66 1.74
CA ARG A 64 6.33 10.07 2.01
C ARG A 64 6.51 10.96 0.78
N GLU A 65 7.47 10.62 -0.07
CA GLU A 65 7.77 11.34 -1.31
C GLU A 65 6.82 10.96 -2.47
N LEU A 66 6.16 9.81 -2.37
CA LEU A 66 5.32 9.24 -3.43
C LEU A 66 3.82 9.44 -3.18
N ILE A 67 3.42 9.59 -1.92
CA ILE A 67 2.02 9.68 -1.54
C ILE A 67 1.48 11.09 -1.77
N SER A 68 0.50 11.22 -2.65
CA SER A 68 -0.11 12.52 -2.95
C SER A 68 -1.65 12.49 -2.94
N ILE A 69 -2.26 11.35 -3.28
CA ILE A 69 -3.73 11.19 -3.26
C ILE A 69 -4.26 11.18 -1.82
N VAL A 70 -3.47 10.67 -0.87
CA VAL A 70 -3.86 10.50 0.53
C VAL A 70 -2.79 11.12 1.41
N SER A 71 -3.19 11.85 2.46
CA SER A 71 -2.24 12.34 3.46
C SER A 71 -1.46 11.16 4.08
N TYR A 72 -0.16 11.35 4.31
CA TYR A 72 0.68 10.36 4.98
C TYR A 72 0.10 9.92 6.34
N SER A 73 -0.54 10.83 7.06
CA SER A 73 -1.21 10.54 8.34
C SER A 73 -2.37 9.55 8.18
N THR A 74 -3.23 9.77 7.18
CA THR A 74 -4.36 8.89 6.82
C THR A 74 -3.88 7.52 6.39
N PHE A 75 -2.82 7.46 5.57
CA PHE A 75 -2.21 6.20 5.18
C PHE A 75 -1.69 5.42 6.40
N ARG A 76 -0.97 6.09 7.31
CA ARG A 76 -0.47 5.45 8.54
C ARG A 76 -1.61 4.94 9.42
N ARG A 77 -2.73 5.69 9.50
CA ARG A 77 -3.94 5.25 10.21
C ARG A 77 -4.51 3.95 9.61
N TRP A 78 -4.53 3.81 8.28
CA TRP A 78 -5.00 2.59 7.63
C TRP A 78 -4.06 1.40 7.84
N VAL A 79 -2.75 1.62 7.83
CA VAL A 79 -1.76 0.58 8.16
C VAL A 79 -2.02 0.03 9.57
N ARG A 80 -2.15 0.93 10.56
CA ARG A 80 -2.45 0.55 11.96
C ARG A 80 -3.77 -0.19 12.09
N ALA A 81 -4.83 0.31 11.45
CA ALA A 81 -6.13 -0.34 11.49
C ALA A 81 -6.11 -1.77 10.91
N LEU A 82 -5.28 -2.01 9.88
CA LEU A 82 -5.11 -3.35 9.30
C LEU A 82 -4.31 -4.28 10.23
N GLU A 83 -3.30 -3.76 10.91
CA GLU A 83 -2.50 -4.50 11.88
C GLU A 83 -3.29 -4.82 13.16
N GLU A 84 -4.10 -3.88 13.64
CA GLU A 84 -5.07 -4.08 14.73
C GLU A 84 -6.14 -5.12 14.38
N ALA A 85 -6.64 -5.09 13.13
CA ALA A 85 -7.58 -6.09 12.64
C ALA A 85 -6.95 -7.49 12.54
N ALA A 86 -5.65 -7.59 12.23
CA ALA A 86 -4.94 -8.87 12.20
C ALA A 86 -4.64 -9.41 13.60
N THR A 87 -4.38 -8.54 14.58
CA THR A 87 -4.04 -8.91 15.96
C THR A 87 -5.25 -9.19 16.83
N ARG A 88 -6.44 -8.68 16.50
CA ARG A 88 -7.69 -9.07 17.17
C ARG A 88 -8.23 -10.37 16.57
N PRO A 89 -8.04 -11.54 17.21
CA PRO A 89 -8.81 -12.72 16.82
C PRO A 89 -10.29 -12.44 17.07
N GLU A 90 -11.15 -12.99 16.22
CA GLU A 90 -12.62 -12.94 16.12
C GLU A 90 -13.42 -13.23 17.41
N THR A 91 -12.73 -13.33 18.53
CA THR A 91 -13.19 -13.65 19.88
C THR A 91 -14.14 -12.62 20.51
N ILE A 92 -14.20 -11.38 20.01
CA ILE A 92 -15.16 -10.38 20.52
C ILE A 92 -16.58 -10.64 19.98
N CYS A 93 -16.72 -11.10 18.73
CA CYS A 93 -18.04 -11.37 18.13
C CYS A 93 -18.76 -12.57 18.77
N ARG A 94 -18.02 -13.58 19.24
CA ARG A 94 -18.64 -14.73 19.96
C ARG A 94 -19.18 -14.37 21.35
N ARG A 95 -18.69 -13.30 22.00
CA ARG A 95 -19.12 -12.92 23.37
C ARG A 95 -20.43 -12.12 23.40
N SER A 96 -20.74 -11.36 22.35
CA SER A 96 -22.02 -10.63 22.25
C SER A 96 -23.18 -11.58 21.91
N ALA A 97 -22.97 -12.56 21.02
CA ALA A 97 -23.99 -13.54 20.64
C ALA A 97 -24.40 -14.49 21.80
N ARG A 98 -23.48 -14.82 22.73
CA ARG A 98 -23.79 -15.69 23.89
C ARG A 98 -24.54 -14.99 25.02
N ARG A 99 -24.52 -13.65 25.11
CA ARG A 99 -25.25 -12.91 26.17
C ARG A 99 -26.76 -12.86 25.91
N THR A 100 -27.19 -12.94 24.67
CA THR A 100 -28.61 -12.86 24.30
C THR A 100 -29.36 -14.16 24.56
N ILE A 101 -28.68 -15.32 24.49
CA ILE A 101 -29.29 -16.64 24.71
C ILE A 101 -29.63 -16.87 26.20
N ARG A 102 -28.83 -16.31 27.11
CA ARG A 102 -28.99 -16.51 28.56
C ARG A 102 -30.08 -15.63 29.21
N ARG A 103 -30.72 -14.74 28.44
CA ARG A 103 -31.83 -13.86 28.91
C ARG A 103 -33.20 -14.29 28.37
N ARG A 104 -33.29 -15.41 27.64
CA ARG A 104 -34.54 -15.90 27.03
C ARG A 104 -35.16 -17.10 27.76
N TRP A 105 -34.62 -17.48 28.91
CA TRP A 105 -35.11 -18.58 29.76
C TRP A 105 -35.25 -18.10 31.21
N ILE A 106 -36.12 -17.13 31.42
CA ILE A 106 -36.83 -16.78 32.67
C ILE A 106 -38.19 -16.27 32.21
#